data_AF-A0A819DT45-F1
#
_entry.id   AF-A0A819DT45-F1
#
_cell.length_a   1.000
_cell.length_b   1.000
_cell.length_c   1.000
_cell.angle_alpha   90.00
_cell.angle_beta   90.00
_cell.angle_gamma   90.00
#
_symmetry.space_group_name_H-M   'P 1'
#
loop_
_entity.id
_entity.type
_entity.pdbx_description
1 polymer ?
#
loop_
_entity_poly.entity_id
_entity_poly.type
_entity_poly.pdbx_seq_one_letter_code
_entity_poly.pdbx_strand_id
1 'polypeptide(L)'
;MKLRSILPTSMDFEALRTIAIVMHKIISIEMVQSLWLVYRKAGLGELESTLPTVKQTKIKMWPTQVTLLVKQSKDFNSNKDTASLSIVDECLNELNLKSVDYRRELNVKTSRLAGYNRSLEDNIEKFVQQGLESLGINIEQQIALVQYHYTNKIFQHIYRTYNSNQNQVKAFPSRVYLRSIRISF
;
A
#
# COMPACT_ATOMS: atom_id res chain seq x y z
N MET A 1 30.98 -10.59 -36.97
CA MET A 1 31.49 -10.86 -35.61
C MET A 1 30.43 -11.67 -34.87
N LYS A 2 30.72 -12.95 -34.58
CA LYS A 2 29.77 -13.93 -34.03
C LYS A 2 29.68 -13.77 -32.51
N LEU A 3 28.55 -13.31 -31.99
CA LEU A 3 28.17 -13.41 -30.56
C LEU A 3 27.18 -14.56 -30.36
N ARG A 4 27.59 -15.77 -30.74
CA ARG A 4 26.87 -17.01 -30.42
C ARG A 4 27.81 -17.96 -29.68
N SER A 5 27.92 -17.75 -28.38
CA SER A 5 28.47 -18.65 -27.35
C SER A 5 28.63 -17.75 -26.11
N ILE A 6 27.76 -17.75 -25.11
CA ILE A 6 27.67 -18.73 -24.03
C ILE A 6 26.26 -18.63 -23.42
N LEU A 7 25.25 -19.26 -24.04
CA LEU A 7 24.00 -19.58 -23.35
C LEU A 7 23.96 -21.11 -23.29
N PRO A 8 23.90 -21.72 -22.10
CA PRO A 8 23.67 -23.15 -22.02
C PRO A 8 22.32 -23.44 -22.71
N THR A 9 22.36 -24.48 -23.53
CA THR A 9 21.25 -25.23 -24.13
C THR A 9 19.86 -24.87 -23.60
N SER A 10 19.08 -24.18 -24.44
CA SER A 10 17.67 -23.79 -24.29
C SER A 10 17.15 -23.63 -22.85
N MET A 11 17.47 -22.52 -22.19
CA MET A 11 16.74 -22.09 -21.00
C MET A 11 15.24 -22.04 -21.33
N ASP A 12 14.43 -22.72 -20.52
CA ASP A 12 12.99 -22.81 -20.73
C ASP A 12 12.35 -21.43 -20.49
N PHE A 13 12.03 -20.76 -21.60
CA PHE A 13 11.38 -19.45 -21.59
C PHE A 13 10.01 -19.47 -20.92
N GLU A 14 9.29 -20.60 -20.97
CA GLU A 14 7.98 -20.70 -20.31
C GLU A 14 8.15 -20.84 -18.79
N ALA A 15 9.18 -21.55 -18.34
CA ALA A 15 9.55 -21.58 -16.93
C ALA A 15 9.94 -20.18 -16.41
N LEU A 16 10.74 -19.43 -17.18
CA LEU A 16 11.07 -18.03 -16.85
C LEU A 16 9.83 -17.13 -16.80
N ARG A 17 8.94 -17.24 -17.79
CA ARG A 17 7.69 -16.49 -17.82
C ARG A 17 6.84 -16.78 -16.59
N THR A 18 6.74 -18.05 -16.21
CA THR A 18 5.97 -18.44 -15.04
C THR A 18 6.58 -17.90 -13.75
N ILE A 19 7.91 -17.90 -13.63
CA ILE A 19 8.63 -17.25 -12.53
C ILE A 19 8.31 -15.76 -12.49
N ALA A 20 8.40 -15.05 -13.61
CA ALA A 20 8.09 -13.62 -13.70
C ALA A 20 6.65 -13.31 -13.28
N ILE A 21 5.68 -14.14 -13.67
CA ILE A 21 4.28 -14.01 -13.25
C ILE A 21 4.13 -14.16 -11.73
N VAL A 22 4.84 -15.12 -11.12
CA VAL A 22 4.78 -15.31 -9.66
C VAL A 22 5.46 -14.13 -8.94
N MET A 23 6.61 -13.66 -9.41
CA MET A 23 7.27 -12.46 -8.86
C MET A 23 6.38 -11.22 -8.98
N HIS A 24 5.68 -11.05 -10.10
CA HIS A 24 4.70 -9.97 -10.29
C HIS A 24 3.61 -10.02 -9.22
N LYS A 25 3.04 -11.19 -8.95
CA LYS A 25 2.02 -11.36 -7.90
C LYS A 25 2.55 -11.02 -6.51
N ILE A 26 3.77 -11.46 -6.19
CA ILE A 26 4.43 -11.17 -4.90
C ILE A 26 4.61 -9.66 -4.73
N ILE A 27 5.26 -8.99 -5.70
CA ILE A 27 5.56 -7.55 -5.63
C ILE A 27 4.26 -6.74 -5.58
N SER A 28 3.24 -7.11 -6.36
CA SER A 28 1.93 -6.46 -6.31
C SER A 28 1.28 -6.58 -4.93
N ILE A 29 1.36 -7.76 -4.30
CA ILE A 29 0.85 -7.96 -2.94
C ILE A 29 1.62 -7.11 -1.94
N GLU A 30 2.94 -7.06 -2.01
CA GLU A 30 3.77 -6.26 -1.10
C GLU A 30 3.43 -4.76 -1.20
N MET A 31 3.25 -4.24 -2.41
CA MET A 31 2.81 -2.87 -2.64
C MET A 31 1.44 -2.61 -1.99
N VAL A 32 0.46 -3.49 -2.21
CA VAL A 32 -0.87 -3.33 -1.62
C VAL A 32 -0.82 -3.48 -0.09
N GLN A 33 -0.05 -4.41 0.45
CA GLN A 33 0.17 -4.57 1.90
C GLN A 33 0.73 -3.30 2.51
N SER A 34 1.69 -2.63 1.85
CA SER A 34 2.26 -1.37 2.35
C SER A 34 1.19 -0.29 2.56
N LEU A 35 0.24 -0.17 1.64
CA LEU A 35 -0.89 0.76 1.75
C LEU A 35 -1.79 0.40 2.94
N TRP A 36 -2.16 -0.87 3.08
CA TRP A 36 -3.01 -1.32 4.19
C TRP A 36 -2.35 -1.17 5.55
N LEU A 37 -1.03 -1.34 5.64
CA LEU A 37 -0.27 -1.05 6.86
C LEU A 37 -0.33 0.44 7.22
N VAL A 38 -0.24 1.33 6.24
CA VAL A 38 -0.43 2.78 6.45
C VAL A 38 -1.85 3.08 6.93
N TYR A 39 -2.87 2.45 6.34
CA TYR A 39 -4.27 2.59 6.79
C TYR A 39 -4.45 2.15 8.24
N ARG A 40 -3.84 1.03 8.62
CA ARG A 40 -3.85 0.51 9.99
C ARG A 40 -3.21 1.50 10.96
N LYS A 41 -2.00 1.98 10.66
CA LYS A 41 -1.28 2.97 11.47
C LYS A 41 -2.08 4.26 11.65
N ALA A 42 -2.68 4.78 10.58
CA ALA A 42 -3.54 5.95 10.64
C ALA A 42 -4.77 5.71 11.54
N GLY A 43 -5.43 4.56 11.40
CA GLY A 43 -6.58 4.17 12.20
C GLY A 43 -6.29 4.04 13.69
N LEU A 44 -5.10 3.54 14.04
CA LEU A 44 -4.64 3.39 15.42
C LEU A 44 -4.04 4.69 16.01
N GLY A 45 -3.80 5.71 15.20
CA GLY A 45 -3.13 6.94 15.62
C GLY A 45 -1.63 6.75 15.84
N GLU A 46 -1.05 5.78 15.14
CA GLU A 46 0.37 5.39 15.17
C GLU A 46 1.11 5.87 13.92
N LEU A 47 0.44 6.60 13.03
CA LEU A 47 1.11 7.19 11.87
C LEU A 47 2.04 8.31 12.36
N GLU A 48 3.31 8.22 11.97
CA GLU A 48 4.30 9.21 12.33
C GLU A 48 3.97 10.54 11.65
N SER A 49 3.96 11.60 12.45
CA SER A 49 3.85 12.96 11.94
C SER A 49 5.24 13.42 11.52
N THR A 50 5.35 14.06 10.36
CA THR A 50 6.57 14.74 9.92
C THR A 50 6.84 16.04 10.69
N LEU A 51 5.95 16.44 11.61
CA LEU A 51 6.06 17.69 12.35
C LEU A 51 7.02 17.56 13.55
N PRO A 52 8.12 18.33 13.60
CA PRO A 52 9.22 18.12 14.54
C PRO A 52 8.95 18.54 15.99
N THR A 53 7.81 19.15 16.32
CA THR A 53 7.68 19.91 17.59
C THR A 53 6.40 19.65 18.38
N VAL A 54 5.53 18.76 17.91
CA VAL A 54 4.27 18.49 18.61
C VAL A 54 4.42 17.20 19.39
N LYS A 55 4.28 17.27 20.73
CA LYS A 55 4.05 16.07 21.57
C LYS A 55 3.08 15.16 20.83
N GLN A 56 3.55 13.98 20.40
CA GLN A 56 2.87 13.06 19.49
C GLN A 56 1.39 12.92 19.86
N THR A 57 0.56 13.72 19.21
CA THR A 57 -0.88 13.66 19.43
C THR A 57 -1.35 12.44 18.66
N LYS A 58 -1.62 11.34 19.37
CA LYS A 58 -2.12 10.10 18.79
C LYS A 58 -3.57 10.33 18.35
N ILE A 59 -3.76 10.74 17.10
CA ILE A 59 -5.09 10.96 16.53
C ILE A 59 -5.48 9.77 15.69
N LYS A 60 -6.54 9.09 16.08
CA LYS A 60 -7.11 8.02 15.27
C LYS A 60 -7.82 8.56 14.04
N MET A 61 -7.51 8.01 12.88
CA MET A 61 -8.21 8.30 11.64
C MET A 61 -8.22 7.13 10.69
N TRP A 62 -9.41 6.63 10.41
CA TRP A 62 -9.63 5.70 9.32
C TRP A 62 -9.70 6.42 7.97
N PRO A 63 -8.91 6.00 6.97
CA PRO A 63 -9.01 6.48 5.60
C PRO A 63 -10.40 6.24 5.00
N THR A 64 -10.79 7.08 4.04
CA THR A 64 -12.13 7.02 3.43
C THR A 64 -12.44 5.66 2.83
N GLN A 65 -11.47 5.04 2.17
CA GLN A 65 -11.57 3.71 1.58
C GLN A 65 -12.00 2.65 2.61
N VAL A 66 -11.35 2.65 3.79
CA VAL A 66 -11.72 1.74 4.89
C VAL A 66 -13.13 2.04 5.38
N THR A 67 -13.48 3.32 5.56
CA THR A 67 -14.82 3.69 6.04
C THR A 67 -15.93 3.36 5.04
N LEU A 68 -15.63 3.32 3.74
CA LEU A 68 -16.58 2.92 2.70
C LEU A 68 -16.80 1.40 2.75
N LEU A 69 -15.75 0.61 2.94
CA LEU A 69 -15.85 -0.84 3.11
C LEU A 69 -16.68 -1.21 4.33
N VAL A 70 -16.48 -0.54 5.47
CA VAL A 70 -17.30 -0.74 6.68
C VAL A 70 -18.78 -0.39 6.43
N LYS A 71 -19.06 0.64 5.64
CA LYS A 71 -20.45 1.00 5.29
C LYS A 71 -21.12 -0.03 4.39
N GLN A 72 -20.33 -0.75 3.59
CA GLN A 72 -20.81 -1.78 2.68
C GLN A 72 -20.90 -3.15 3.37
N SER A 73 -20.27 -3.33 4.54
CA SER A 73 -20.37 -4.57 5.31
C SER A 73 -21.70 -4.67 6.05
N LYS A 74 -22.17 -5.91 6.24
CA LYS A 74 -23.44 -6.20 6.94
C LYS A 74 -23.39 -5.86 8.43
N ASP A 75 -22.20 -5.67 8.99
CA ASP A 75 -21.94 -5.43 10.43
C ASP A 75 -21.92 -3.95 10.82
N PHE A 76 -22.58 -3.08 10.03
CA PHE A 76 -22.62 -1.63 10.23
C PHE A 76 -23.17 -1.19 11.61
N ASN A 77 -23.80 -2.09 12.36
CA ASN A 77 -24.30 -1.83 13.72
C ASN A 77 -23.25 -1.98 14.84
N SER A 78 -22.02 -2.40 14.52
CA SER A 78 -20.92 -2.49 15.47
C SER A 78 -20.17 -1.16 15.63
N ASN A 79 -19.32 -1.02 16.66
CA ASN A 79 -18.46 0.14 16.81
C ASN A 79 -17.61 0.33 15.53
N LYS A 80 -17.75 1.49 14.88
CA LYS A 80 -17.11 1.80 13.60
C LYS A 80 -15.60 1.57 13.62
N ASP A 81 -14.93 1.87 14.75
CA ASP A 81 -13.48 1.70 14.87
C ASP A 81 -13.08 0.22 14.93
N THR A 82 -13.84 -0.62 15.64
CA THR A 82 -13.59 -2.06 15.69
C THR A 82 -13.88 -2.71 14.35
N ALA A 83 -14.95 -2.31 13.67
CA ALA A 83 -15.27 -2.78 12.33
C ALA A 83 -14.17 -2.40 11.32
N SER A 84 -13.68 -1.15 11.37
CA SER A 84 -12.60 -0.67 10.50
C SER A 84 -11.32 -1.46 10.71
N LEU A 85 -10.93 -1.69 11.97
CA LEU A 85 -9.75 -2.48 12.30
C LEU A 85 -9.88 -3.92 11.84
N SER A 86 -11.03 -4.56 12.07
CA SER A 86 -11.28 -5.94 11.65
C SER A 86 -11.12 -6.12 10.14
N ILE A 87 -11.69 -5.23 9.33
CA ILE A 87 -11.55 -5.28 7.87
C ILE A 87 -10.10 -5.12 7.43
N VAL A 88 -9.36 -4.19 8.05
CA VAL A 88 -7.95 -3.95 7.72
C VAL A 88 -7.09 -5.16 8.08
N ASP A 89 -7.30 -5.74 9.28
CA ASP A 89 -6.56 -6.91 9.74
C ASP A 89 -6.90 -8.16 8.90
N GLU A 90 -8.15 -8.35 8.51
CA GLU A 90 -8.58 -9.42 7.59
C GLU A 90 -7.91 -9.28 6.23
N CYS A 91 -7.95 -8.08 5.62
CA CYS A 91 -7.28 -7.82 4.35
C CYS A 91 -5.76 -8.08 4.42
N LEU A 92 -5.11 -7.64 5.50
CA LEU A 92 -3.68 -7.88 5.70
C LEU A 92 -3.37 -9.37 5.87
N ASN A 93 -4.21 -10.10 6.60
CA ASN A 93 -4.06 -11.54 6.80
C ASN A 93 -4.22 -12.30 5.47
N GLU A 94 -5.26 -12.00 4.68
CA GLU A 94 -5.44 -12.61 3.35
C GLU A 94 -4.25 -12.38 2.42
N LEU A 95 -3.76 -11.14 2.38
CA LEU A 95 -2.58 -10.79 1.58
C LEU A 95 -1.33 -11.55 2.07
N ASN A 96 -1.17 -11.71 3.38
CA ASN A 96 -0.05 -12.45 3.96
C ASN A 96 -0.10 -13.94 3.57
N LEU A 97 -1.27 -14.57 3.67
CA LEU A 97 -1.46 -15.96 3.24
C LEU A 97 -1.12 -16.14 1.75
N LYS A 98 -1.64 -15.27 0.88
CA LYS A 98 -1.33 -15.29 -0.56
C LYS A 98 0.16 -15.07 -0.84
N SER A 99 0.82 -14.15 -0.10
CA SER A 99 2.25 -13.90 -0.22
C SER A 99 3.07 -15.16 0.12
N VAL A 100 2.73 -15.83 1.22
CA VAL A 100 3.39 -17.08 1.64
C VAL A 100 3.23 -18.16 0.57
N ASP A 101 2.03 -18.33 0.02
CA ASP A 101 1.78 -19.33 -1.02
C ASP A 101 2.54 -19.03 -2.31
N TYR A 102 2.56 -17.78 -2.77
CA TYR A 102 3.34 -17.42 -3.96
C TYR A 102 4.85 -17.50 -3.75
N ARG A 103 5.36 -17.20 -2.56
CA ARG A 103 6.79 -17.41 -2.24
C ARG A 103 7.14 -18.89 -2.24
N ARG A 104 6.26 -19.75 -1.71
CA ARG A 104 6.43 -21.21 -1.79
C ARG A 104 6.44 -21.67 -3.25
N GLU A 105 5.48 -21.19 -4.05
CA GLU A 105 5.41 -21.47 -5.49
C GLU A 105 6.69 -21.02 -6.22
N LEU A 106 7.20 -19.81 -5.92
CA LEU A 106 8.43 -19.28 -6.50
C LEU A 106 9.61 -20.21 -6.20
N ASN A 107 9.81 -20.58 -4.94
CA ASN A 107 10.89 -21.49 -4.53
C ASN A 107 10.84 -22.84 -5.26
N VAL A 108 9.63 -23.38 -5.48
CA VAL A 108 9.46 -24.63 -6.23
C VAL A 108 9.82 -24.46 -7.71
N LYS A 109 9.48 -23.32 -8.33
CA LYS A 109 9.81 -23.08 -9.75
C LYS A 109 11.28 -22.77 -9.97
N THR A 110 11.89 -21.96 -9.11
CA THR A 110 13.30 -21.56 -9.22
C THR A 110 14.24 -22.75 -8.99
N SER A 111 13.92 -23.63 -8.04
CA SER A 111 14.69 -24.87 -7.80
C SER A 111 14.65 -25.88 -8.95
N ARG A 112 13.63 -25.81 -9.82
CA ARG A 112 13.48 -26.68 -10.99
C ARG A 112 14.11 -26.11 -12.26
N LEU A 113 14.39 -24.81 -12.30
CA LEU A 113 14.96 -24.17 -13.48
C LEU A 113 16.49 -24.26 -13.46
N ALA A 114 17.03 -25.10 -14.34
CA ALA A 114 18.48 -25.23 -14.50
C ALA A 114 19.12 -23.89 -14.89
N GLY A 115 20.18 -23.51 -14.18
CA GLY A 115 20.88 -22.24 -14.41
C GLY A 115 20.21 -21.01 -13.80
N TYR A 116 19.12 -21.16 -13.04
CA TYR A 116 18.57 -20.07 -12.24
C TYR A 116 19.59 -19.63 -11.19
N ASN A 117 19.87 -18.32 -11.16
CA ASN A 117 20.85 -17.72 -10.27
C ASN A 117 20.40 -16.30 -9.89
N ARG A 118 21.11 -15.70 -8.94
CA ARG A 118 20.77 -14.38 -8.40
C ARG A 118 20.73 -13.27 -9.46
N SER A 119 21.65 -13.29 -10.42
CA SER A 119 21.67 -12.28 -11.50
C SER A 119 20.43 -12.38 -12.39
N LEU A 120 19.98 -13.60 -12.69
CA LEU A 120 18.74 -13.82 -13.43
C LEU A 120 17.51 -13.39 -12.64
N GLU A 121 17.47 -13.70 -11.34
CA GLU A 121 16.43 -13.23 -10.43
C GLU A 121 16.33 -11.71 -10.42
N ASP A 122 17.45 -11.00 -10.21
CA ASP A 122 17.48 -9.53 -10.18
C ASP A 122 17.03 -8.91 -11.52
N ASN A 123 17.33 -9.56 -12.66
CA ASN A 123 16.89 -9.10 -13.97
C ASN A 123 15.38 -9.29 -14.18
N ILE A 124 14.82 -10.43 -13.76
CA ILE A 124 13.38 -10.66 -13.80
C ILE A 124 12.67 -9.69 -12.86
N GLU A 125 13.20 -9.49 -11.65
CA GLU A 125 12.66 -8.55 -10.67
C GLU A 125 12.58 -7.13 -11.24
N LYS A 126 13.67 -6.62 -11.84
CA LYS A 126 13.68 -5.30 -12.49
C LYS A 126 12.65 -5.20 -13.61
N PHE A 127 12.57 -6.21 -14.46
CA PHE A 127 11.58 -6.25 -15.55
C PHE A 127 10.15 -6.21 -15.02
N VAL A 128 9.86 -6.99 -13.97
CA VAL A 128 8.55 -7.01 -13.32
C VAL A 128 8.23 -5.68 -12.64
N GLN A 129 9.20 -5.07 -11.95
CA GLN A 129 9.05 -3.77 -11.31
C GLN A 129 8.73 -2.66 -12.32
N GLN A 130 9.38 -2.67 -13.49
CA GLN A 130 9.05 -1.75 -14.59
C GLN A 130 7.60 -1.93 -15.05
N GLY A 131 7.12 -3.17 -15.17
CA GLY A 131 5.72 -3.45 -15.50
C GLY A 131 4.72 -2.99 -14.43
N LEU A 132 5.16 -2.85 -13.18
CA LEU A 132 4.34 -2.46 -12.03
C LEU A 132 4.47 -0.97 -11.66
N GLU A 133 5.21 -0.18 -12.43
CA GLU A 133 5.48 1.23 -12.12
C GLU A 133 4.18 2.03 -11.90
N SER A 134 3.19 1.85 -12.77
CA SER A 134 1.89 2.54 -12.66
C SER A 134 1.13 2.17 -11.37
N LEU A 135 1.20 0.91 -10.94
CA LEU A 135 0.63 0.46 -9.67
C LEU A 135 1.39 1.09 -8.50
N GLY A 136 2.72 1.07 -8.55
CA GLY A 136 3.58 1.69 -7.55
C GLY A 136 3.25 3.16 -7.33
N ILE A 137 3.18 3.94 -8.42
CA ILE A 137 2.80 5.37 -8.38
C ILE A 137 1.42 5.55 -7.74
N ASN A 138 0.43 4.72 -8.09
CA ASN A 138 -0.90 4.82 -7.50
C ASN A 138 -0.87 4.57 -5.98
N ILE A 139 -0.17 3.52 -5.55
CA ILE A 139 -0.03 3.17 -4.14
C ILE A 139 0.67 4.31 -3.36
N GLU A 140 1.76 4.85 -3.89
CA GLU A 140 2.49 5.97 -3.28
C GLU A 140 1.59 7.21 -3.14
N GLN A 141 0.81 7.52 -4.17
CA GLN A 141 -0.16 8.62 -4.11
C GLN A 141 -1.22 8.40 -3.02
N GLN A 142 -1.75 7.19 -2.87
CA GLN A 142 -2.71 6.89 -1.79
C GLN A 142 -2.08 7.03 -0.41
N ILE A 143 -0.84 6.56 -0.23
CA ILE A 143 -0.08 6.72 1.01
C ILE A 143 0.11 8.21 1.33
N ALA A 144 0.56 9.00 0.35
CA ALA A 144 0.77 10.44 0.52
C ALA A 144 -0.52 11.18 0.90
N LEU A 145 -1.66 10.81 0.29
CA LEU A 145 -2.96 11.36 0.64
C LEU A 145 -3.35 11.07 2.10
N VAL A 146 -3.13 9.84 2.58
CA VAL A 146 -3.39 9.49 3.98
C VAL A 146 -2.50 10.29 4.92
N GLN A 147 -1.21 10.39 4.63
CA GLN A 147 -0.26 11.18 5.43
C GLN A 147 -0.65 12.67 5.48
N TYR A 148 -1.05 13.24 4.34
CA TYR A 148 -1.54 14.61 4.25
C TYR A 148 -2.78 14.83 5.12
N HIS A 149 -3.79 13.96 5.00
CA HIS A 149 -4.99 14.03 5.81
C HIS A 149 -4.69 13.89 7.30
N TYR A 150 -3.80 12.97 7.67
CA TYR A 150 -3.34 12.75 9.04
C TYR A 150 -2.70 13.98 9.64
N THR A 151 -1.75 14.56 8.93
CA THR A 151 -1.08 15.80 9.32
C THR A 151 -2.09 16.95 9.49
N ASN A 152 -3.04 17.09 8.58
CA ASN A 152 -4.10 18.10 8.69
C ASN A 152 -4.99 17.91 9.91
N LYS A 153 -5.36 16.66 10.27
CA LYS A 153 -6.11 16.40 11.50
C LYS A 153 -5.32 16.76 12.75
N ILE A 154 -4.01 16.49 12.77
CA ILE A 154 -3.12 16.93 13.84
C ILE A 154 -3.14 18.45 13.97
N PHE A 155 -2.95 19.18 12.87
CA PHE A 155 -3.03 20.65 12.89
C PHE A 155 -4.36 21.17 13.41
N GLN A 156 -5.48 20.60 12.96
CA GLN A 156 -6.81 21.00 13.42
C GLN A 156 -6.99 20.76 14.92
N HIS A 157 -6.51 19.62 15.42
CA HIS A 157 -6.57 19.31 16.85
C HIS A 157 -5.74 20.29 17.67
N ILE A 158 -4.48 20.50 17.29
CA ILE A 158 -3.58 21.48 17.91
C ILE A 158 -4.25 22.85 17.95
N TYR A 159 -4.71 23.35 16.81
CA TYR A 159 -5.33 24.66 16.72
C TYR A 159 -6.54 24.81 17.66
N ARG A 160 -7.41 23.79 17.72
CA ARG A 160 -8.56 23.78 18.63
C ARG A 160 -8.14 23.79 20.11
N THR A 161 -7.07 23.07 20.44
CA THR A 161 -6.54 23.01 21.81
C THR A 161 -5.94 24.34 22.25
N TYR A 162 -5.22 25.06 21.38
CA TYR A 162 -4.61 26.36 21.73
C TYR A 162 -5.60 27.54 21.66
N ASN A 163 -6.64 27.48 20.83
CA ASN A 163 -7.57 28.61 20.60
C ASN A 163 -9.01 28.35 21.08
N SER A 164 -9.21 27.49 22.08
CA SER A 164 -10.54 27.00 22.52
C SER A 164 -11.52 28.11 22.93
N ASN A 165 -11.02 29.27 23.39
CA ASN A 165 -11.85 30.36 23.91
C ASN A 165 -11.98 31.59 22.98
N GLN A 166 -11.24 31.68 21.87
CA GLN A 166 -11.29 32.86 20.99
C GLN A 166 -12.07 32.64 19.68
N ASN A 167 -12.35 31.39 19.30
CA ASN A 167 -12.94 31.06 18.00
C ASN A 167 -14.17 30.15 18.07
N GLN A 168 -15.09 30.37 19.03
CA GLN A 168 -16.43 29.74 18.97
C GLN A 168 -17.29 30.24 17.79
N VAL A 169 -16.75 31.09 16.90
CA VAL A 169 -17.47 31.63 15.75
C VAL A 169 -16.73 31.27 14.45
N LYS A 170 -17.44 30.48 13.63
CA LYS A 170 -17.24 30.08 12.22
C LYS A 170 -16.40 28.82 11.98
N ALA A 171 -17.07 27.89 11.30
CA ALA A 171 -16.59 26.60 10.87
C ALA A 171 -15.21 26.68 10.20
N PHE A 172 -14.32 25.76 10.58
CA PHE A 172 -13.15 25.43 9.78
C PHE A 172 -13.58 25.14 8.34
N PRO A 173 -12.92 25.69 7.31
CA PRO A 173 -13.23 25.33 5.93
C PRO A 173 -12.82 23.87 5.70
N SER A 174 -13.78 22.95 5.84
CA SER A 174 -13.62 21.51 5.67
C SER A 174 -13.41 21.07 4.22
N ARG A 175 -13.17 21.99 3.28
CA ARG A 175 -13.18 21.70 1.84
C ARG A 175 -12.06 22.45 1.12
N VAL A 176 -10.89 21.85 1.09
CA VAL A 176 -9.99 22.03 -0.06
C VAL A 176 -10.38 20.95 -1.06
N TYR A 177 -11.21 21.32 -2.03
CA TYR A 177 -11.45 20.49 -3.20
C TYR A 177 -10.16 20.42 -4.01
N LEU A 178 -9.45 19.30 -3.97
CA LEU A 178 -8.60 18.94 -5.10
C LEU A 178 -9.57 18.62 -6.23
N ARG A 179 -9.77 19.58 -7.15
CA ARG A 179 -10.48 19.34 -8.40
C ARG A 179 -9.80 18.14 -9.07
N SER A 180 -10.59 17.10 -9.27
CA SER A 180 -10.26 15.97 -10.11
C SER A 180 -9.77 16.47 -11.46
N ILE A 181 -8.52 16.16 -11.80
CA ILE A 181 -8.07 16.20 -13.18
C ILE A 181 -8.83 15.06 -13.87
N ARG A 182 -9.89 15.41 -14.61
CA ARG A 182 -10.50 14.50 -15.58
C ARG A 182 -9.45 14.27 -16.67
N ILE A 183 -8.91 13.07 -16.73
CA ILE A 183 -8.30 12.55 -17.95
C ILE A 183 -9.44 11.89 -18.73
N SER A 184 -9.88 12.56 -19.79
CA SER A 184 -10.80 11.98 -20.77
C SER A 184 -9.98 11.07 -21.69
N PHE A 185 -10.48 9.85 -21.94
CA PHE A 185 -10.07 9.04 -23.09
C PHE A 185 -10.68 9.59 -24.37
#